data_AF-A0A6N9HZR0-F1
#
_entry.id   AF-A0A6N9HZR0-F1
#
_cell.length_a   1.000
_cell.length_b   1.000
_cell.length_c   1.000
_cell.angle_alpha   90.00
_cell.angle_beta   90.00
_cell.angle_gamma   90.00
#
_symmetry.space_group_name_H-M   'P 1'
#
loop_
_entity.id
_entity.type
_entity.pdbx_description
1 polymer ?
#
loop_
_entity_poly.entity_id
_entity_poly.type
_entity_poly.pdbx_seq_one_letter_code
_entity_poly.pdbx_strand_id
1 'polypeptide(L)'
;MEIGATVDNYVGFIDDYLNNVLLTFQRDSYEILEEVISFFKNNPDNYHEIIVKGECCKDGIGKIFIFVDYHWEDGLDIRYISVNDE
;
A
#
# COMPACT_ATOMS: atom_id res chain seq x y z
N MET A 1 24.75 5.33 3.63
CA MET A 1 24.41 4.11 2.89
C MET A 1 23.02 4.36 2.37
N GLU A 2 22.90 4.80 1.12
CA GLU A 2 21.59 4.95 0.47
C GLU A 2 21.11 3.55 0.13
N ILE A 3 20.10 3.08 0.86
CA ILE A 3 19.48 1.79 0.64
C ILE A 3 18.54 2.00 -0.54
N GLY A 4 19.01 1.64 -1.74
CA GLY A 4 18.18 1.58 -2.93
C GLY A 4 17.21 0.42 -2.79
N ALA A 5 15.93 0.72 -2.59
CA ALA A 5 14.86 -0.26 -2.67
C ALA A 5 14.68 -0.65 -4.14
N THR A 6 15.01 -1.89 -4.48
CA THR A 6 14.50 -2.49 -5.72
C THR A 6 13.11 -2.99 -5.38
N VAL A 7 12.10 -2.60 -6.14
CA VAL A 7 10.74 -3.08 -5.89
C VAL A 7 10.10 -3.52 -7.18
N ASP A 8 9.68 -4.77 -7.22
CA ASP A 8 9.02 -5.34 -8.40
C ASP A 8 7.56 -4.85 -8.56
N ASN A 9 6.96 -4.19 -7.54
CA ASN A 9 5.57 -3.67 -7.56
C ASN A 9 5.29 -2.37 -6.77
N TYR A 10 6.29 -1.64 -6.26
CA TYR A 10 6.12 -0.36 -5.51
C TYR A 10 5.38 0.70 -6.31
N VAL A 11 5.76 0.80 -7.58
CA VAL A 11 5.17 1.71 -8.54
C VAL A 11 3.68 1.40 -8.68
N GLY A 12 3.29 0.12 -8.66
CA GLY A 12 1.89 -0.30 -8.74
C GLY A 12 1.03 0.22 -7.60
N PHE A 13 1.47 0.07 -6.34
CA PHE A 13 0.71 0.58 -5.19
C PHE A 13 0.63 2.10 -5.16
N ILE A 14 1.77 2.79 -5.26
CA ILE A 14 1.78 4.25 -5.15
C ILE A 14 1.01 4.87 -6.31
N ASP A 15 1.22 4.40 -7.53
CA ASP A 15 0.49 4.92 -8.67
C ASP A 15 -1.00 4.62 -8.54
N ASP A 16 -1.40 3.42 -8.13
CA ASP A 16 -2.82 3.09 -7.92
C ASP A 16 -3.44 3.96 -6.81
N TYR A 17 -2.75 4.12 -5.68
CA TYR A 17 -3.19 4.97 -4.58
C TYR A 17 -3.35 6.43 -5.01
N LEU A 18 -2.33 7.02 -5.64
CA LEU A 18 -2.35 8.42 -6.07
C LEU A 18 -3.34 8.67 -7.22
N ASN A 19 -3.52 7.68 -8.11
CA ASN A 19 -4.44 7.80 -9.23
C ASN A 19 -5.89 7.59 -8.84
N ASN A 20 -6.19 6.84 -7.77
CA ASN A 20 -7.56 6.48 -7.45
C ASN A 20 -8.09 7.16 -6.19
N VAL A 21 -7.26 7.47 -5.21
CA VAL A 21 -7.70 8.17 -3.99
C VAL A 21 -7.81 9.67 -4.29
N LEU A 22 -8.87 10.31 -3.79
CA LEU A 22 -9.06 11.75 -3.89
C LEU A 22 -7.97 12.48 -3.09
N LEU A 23 -7.41 13.55 -3.67
CA LEU A 23 -6.31 14.35 -3.10
C LEU A 23 -6.54 14.77 -1.64
N THR A 24 -7.78 15.08 -1.25
CA THR A 24 -8.13 15.48 0.13
C THR A 24 -8.03 14.34 1.15
N PHE A 25 -7.98 13.10 0.69
CA PHE A 25 -7.90 11.89 1.51
C PHE A 25 -6.59 11.13 1.30
N GLN A 26 -5.68 11.64 0.45
CA GLN A 26 -4.36 11.07 0.27
C GLN A 26 -3.48 11.38 1.50
N ARG A 27 -2.96 10.33 2.11
CA ARG A 27 -1.85 10.40 3.07
C ARG A 27 -0.53 10.46 2.31
N ASP A 28 0.52 10.89 2.99
CA ASP A 28 1.86 10.77 2.45
C ASP A 28 2.19 9.29 2.23
N SER A 29 2.62 8.95 1.01
CA SER A 29 2.88 7.57 0.63
C SER A 29 4.12 7.00 1.32
N TYR A 30 5.11 7.82 1.66
CA TYR A 30 6.27 7.39 2.45
C TYR A 30 5.86 7.07 3.87
N GLU A 31 5.01 7.88 4.50
CA GLU A 31 4.48 7.59 5.84
C GLU A 31 3.71 6.26 5.87
N ILE A 32 2.91 5.99 4.84
CA ILE A 32 2.21 4.70 4.69
C ILE A 32 3.22 3.54 4.63
N LEU A 33 4.28 3.67 3.84
CA LEU A 33 5.27 2.62 3.70
C LEU A 33 6.07 2.40 4.97
N GLU A 34 6.46 3.45 5.68
CA GLU A 34 7.15 3.34 6.96
C GLU A 34 6.28 2.62 8.01
N GLU A 35 4.98 2.88 8.01
CA GLU A 35 4.00 2.17 8.84
C GLU A 35 3.97 0.68 8.51
N VAL A 36 3.83 0.32 7.23
CA VAL A 36 3.78 -1.07 6.77
C VAL A 36 5.09 -1.80 7.07
N ILE A 37 6.23 -1.18 6.77
CA ILE A 37 7.55 -1.73 7.08
C ILE A 37 7.68 -1.96 8.58
N SER A 38 7.33 -0.98 9.41
CA SER A 38 7.39 -1.10 10.86
C SER A 38 6.47 -2.20 11.40
N PHE A 39 5.32 -2.42 10.77
CA PHE A 39 4.44 -3.54 11.08
C PHE A 39 5.14 -4.88 10.84
N PHE A 40 5.73 -5.09 9.65
CA PHE A 40 6.41 -6.34 9.31
C PHE A 40 7.66 -6.62 10.14
N LYS A 41 8.39 -5.58 10.55
CA LYS A 41 9.52 -5.74 11.49
C LYS A 41 9.11 -6.41 12.79
N ASN A 42 7.88 -6.14 13.24
CA ASN A 42 7.34 -6.69 14.48
C ASN A 42 6.48 -7.95 14.25
N ASN A 43 5.99 -8.18 13.03
CA ASN A 43 5.05 -9.24 12.67
C ASN A 43 5.40 -9.86 11.30
N PRO A 44 6.55 -10.55 11.16
CA PRO A 44 7.07 -10.99 9.87
C PRO A 44 6.17 -12.00 9.14
N ASP A 45 5.44 -12.85 9.87
CA ASP A 45 4.58 -13.89 9.29
C ASP A 45 3.11 -13.45 9.11
N ASN A 46 2.82 -12.15 9.22
CA ASN A 46 1.46 -11.63 9.20
C ASN A 46 1.19 -10.80 7.94
N TYR A 47 -0.03 -10.30 7.77
CA TYR A 47 -0.36 -9.35 6.70
C TYR A 47 -0.82 -8.02 7.29
N HIS A 48 -0.65 -6.94 6.52
CA HIS A 48 -1.18 -5.63 6.82
C HIS A 48 -2.16 -5.20 5.73
N GLU A 49 -3.19 -4.43 6.06
CA GLU A 49 -4.13 -3.92 5.08
C GLU A 49 -4.44 -2.44 5.28
N ILE A 50 -4.63 -1.73 4.17
CA ILE A 50 -5.10 -0.35 4.15
C ILE A 50 -6.41 -0.32 3.38
N ILE A 51 -7.47 0.12 4.06
CA ILE A 51 -8.82 0.21 3.49
C ILE A 51 -9.13 1.68 3.19
N VAL A 52 -9.43 1.97 1.93
CA VAL A 52 -9.93 3.27 1.49
C VAL A 52 -11.39 3.12 1.12
N LYS A 53 -12.27 3.87 1.81
CA LYS A 53 -13.71 3.86 1.52
C LYS A 53 -13.98 4.46 0.14
N GLY A 54 -15.07 4.03 -0.50
CA GLY A 54 -15.46 4.55 -1.83
C GLY A 54 -15.68 6.06 -1.87
N GLU A 55 -16.17 6.66 -0.78
CA GLU A 55 -16.31 8.13 -0.65
C GLU A 55 -14.98 8.89 -0.75
N CYS A 56 -13.85 8.20 -0.51
CA CYS A 56 -12.50 8.73 -0.61
C CYS A 56 -11.85 8.43 -1.97
N CYS A 57 -12.53 7.71 -2.87
CA CYS A 57 -12.02 7.30 -4.18
C CYS A 57 -12.69 8.09 -5.32
N LYS A 58 -11.96 8.31 -6.41
CA LYS A 58 -12.42 9.06 -7.58
C LYS A 58 -13.56 8.38 -8.34
N ASP A 59 -13.57 7.04 -8.32
CA ASP A 59 -14.56 6.18 -8.97
C ASP A 59 -15.76 5.84 -8.05
N GLY A 60 -15.73 6.29 -6.79
CA GLY A 60 -16.72 5.93 -5.77
C GLY A 60 -16.57 4.51 -5.22
N ILE A 61 -15.51 3.79 -5.60
CA ILE A 61 -15.33 2.37 -5.28
C ILE A 61 -14.28 2.19 -4.18
N GLY A 62 -14.61 1.42 -3.15
CA GLY A 62 -13.69 1.12 -2.06
C GLY A 62 -12.49 0.29 -2.52
N LYS A 63 -11.31 0.52 -1.92
CA LYS A 63 -10.07 -0.17 -2.27
C LYS A 63 -9.42 -0.77 -1.04
N ILE A 64 -8.92 -2.00 -1.16
CA ILE A 64 -8.20 -2.70 -0.10
C ILE A 64 -6.80 -3.02 -0.64
N PHE A 65 -5.80 -2.43 -0.01
CA PHE A 65 -4.40 -2.69 -0.29
C PHE A 65 -3.89 -3.68 0.76
N ILE A 66 -3.53 -4.90 0.35
CA ILE A 66 -3.02 -5.94 1.25
C ILE A 66 -1.51 -6.09 1.02
N PHE A 67 -0.78 -6.11 2.12
CA PHE A 67 0.66 -6.29 2.16
C PHE A 67 0.91 -7.61 2.87
N VAL A 68 1.66 -8.52 2.25
CA VAL A 68 1.79 -9.90 2.73
C VAL A 68 3.22 -10.34 3.01
N ASP A 69 4.22 -9.60 2.53
CA ASP A 69 5.62 -9.94 2.77
C ASP A 69 6.52 -8.71 2.69
N TYR A 70 7.63 -8.74 3.44
CA TYR A 70 8.68 -7.73 3.45
C TYR A 70 10.05 -8.41 3.50
N HIS A 71 10.74 -8.41 2.35
CA HIS A 71 12.12 -8.86 2.24
C HIS A 71 13.08 -7.69 2.48
N TRP A 72 13.92 -7.81 3.51
CA TRP A 72 14.88 -6.76 3.86
C TRP A 72 15.94 -6.47 2.78
N GLU A 73 16.25 -7.46 1.94
CA GLU A 73 17.20 -7.32 0.84
C GLU A 73 16.52 -6.93 -0.49
N ASP A 74 15.24 -7.34 -0.68
CA ASP A 74 14.53 -7.25 -1.97
C ASP A 74 13.25 -6.37 -1.96
N GLY A 75 12.86 -5.80 -0.82
CA GLY A 75 11.72 -4.88 -0.69
C GLY A 75 10.40 -5.50 -0.21
N LEU A 76 9.31 -4.73 -0.31
CA LEU A 76 7.94 -5.09 0.12
C LEU A 76 7.16 -5.74 -1.05
N ASP A 77 6.60 -6.94 -0.85
CA ASP A 77 5.67 -7.56 -1.81
C ASP A 77 4.24 -7.11 -1.51
N ILE A 78 3.66 -6.36 -2.44
CA ILE A 78 2.33 -5.76 -2.32
C ILE A 78 1.36 -6.57 -3.19
N ARG A 79 0.33 -7.16 -2.58
CA ARG A 79 -0.73 -7.89 -3.28
C ARG A 79 -2.07 -7.21 -3.03
N TYR A 80 -2.55 -6.42 -3.98
CA TYR A 80 -3.82 -5.70 -3.82
C TYR A 80 -5.02 -6.51 -4.31
N ILE A 81 -6.17 -6.32 -3.67
CA ILE A 81 -7.48 -6.83 -4.13
C ILE A 81 -8.45 -5.64 -4.08
N SER A 82 -8.85 -5.12 -5.24
CA SER A 82 -9.94 -4.13 -5.32
C SER A 82 -11.27 -4.85 -5.19
N VAL A 83 -12.07 -4.51 -4.18
CA VAL A 83 -13.43 -5.03 -4.02
C VAL A 83 -14.39 -3.94 -4.45
N ASN A 84 -15.02 -4.15 -5.61
CA ASN A 84 -16.12 -3.31 -6.05
C ASN A 84 -17.38 -3.77 -5.31
N ASP A 85 -17.93 -2.93 -4.44
CA ASP A 85 -19.36 -3.04 -4.11
C ASP A 85 -20.11 -2.56 -5.37
N GLU A 86 -20.83 -3.48 -6.02
CA GLU A 86 -21.87 -3.13 -6.99
C GLU A 86 -23.06 -2.46 -6.29
#